data_AF-R4SK95-F1
#
_entry.id   AF-R4SK95-F1
#
_cell.length_a   1.000
_cell.length_b   1.000
_cell.length_c   1.000
_cell.angle_alpha   90.00
_cell.angle_beta   90.00
_cell.angle_gamma   90.00
#
_symmetry.space_group_name_H-M   'P 1'
#
loop_
_entity.id
_entity.type
_entity.pdbx_description
1 polymer ?
#
loop_
_entity_poly.entity_id
_entity_poly.type
_entity_poly.pdbx_seq_one_letter_code
_entity_poly.pdbx_strand_id
1 'polypeptide(L)' 'MDAEKQESTEEPRRGSHAAPEGAPVHPLIDLSRDPHPGRADHAKPEEE' A
#
# COMPACT_ATOMS: atom_id res chain seq x y z
N MET A 1 -16.47 -10.95 33.53
CA MET A 1 -16.92 -10.97 32.12
C MET A 1 -15.73 -10.57 31.28
N ASP A 2 -15.03 -11.59 30.80
CA ASP A 2 -13.84 -11.53 29.97
C ASP A 2 -14.18 -10.85 28.64
N ALA A 3 -13.44 -9.78 28.32
CA ALA A 3 -13.61 -9.04 27.09
C ALA A 3 -12.98 -9.84 25.94
N GLU A 4 -13.81 -10.63 25.26
CA GLU A 4 -13.44 -11.29 24.01
C GLU A 4 -12.99 -10.26 22.97
N LYS A 5 -11.70 -10.31 22.61
CA LYS A 5 -11.13 -9.60 21.47
C LYS A 5 -11.82 -10.14 20.21
N GLN A 6 -12.68 -9.32 19.60
CA GLN A 6 -13.21 -9.59 18.27
C GLN A 6 -12.05 -9.58 17.27
N GLU A 7 -11.69 -10.74 16.75
CA GLU A 7 -10.87 -10.88 15.54
C GLU A 7 -11.63 -10.24 14.37
N SER A 8 -11.30 -8.98 14.09
CA SER A 8 -11.69 -8.31 12.86
C SER A 8 -10.89 -8.92 11.71
N THR A 9 -11.53 -9.79 10.92
CA THR A 9 -11.10 -10.15 9.57
C THR A 9 -11.11 -8.88 8.71
N GLU A 10 -9.98 -8.17 8.73
CA GLU A 10 -9.80 -6.92 8.00
C GLU A 10 -9.58 -7.24 6.51
N GLU A 11 -10.61 -7.04 5.69
CA GLU A 11 -10.39 -6.87 4.24
C GLU A 11 -9.37 -5.74 4.05
N PRO A 12 -8.38 -5.91 3.15
CA PRO A 12 -7.29 -4.95 3.01
C PRO A 12 -7.90 -3.59 2.62
N ARG A 13 -7.79 -2.61 3.52
CA ARG A 13 -8.28 -1.26 3.30
C ARG A 13 -7.45 -0.62 2.19
N ARG A 14 -7.91 -0.74 0.95
CA ARG A 14 -7.32 0.00 -0.18
C ARG A 14 -7.58 1.48 0.02
N GLY A 15 -6.52 2.27 0.07
CA GLY A 15 -6.64 3.73 0.10
C GLY A 15 -7.36 4.21 -1.16
N SER A 16 -8.13 5.30 -1.06
CA SER A 16 -8.88 5.88 -2.20
C SER A 16 -8.01 6.32 -3.38
N HIS A 17 -6.68 6.31 -3.22
CA HIS A 17 -5.68 6.66 -4.23
C HIS A 17 -4.86 5.44 -4.73
N ALA A 18 -5.09 4.24 -4.18
CA ALA A 18 -4.39 3.05 -4.62
C ALA A 18 -4.95 2.59 -5.98
N ALA A 19 -4.07 2.43 -6.96
CA ALA A 19 -4.43 1.79 -8.22
C ALA A 19 -4.74 0.30 -7.98
N PRO A 20 -5.61 -0.32 -8.80
CA PRO A 20 -5.82 -1.76 -8.72
C PRO A 20 -4.56 -2.55 -9.07
N GLU A 21 -4.44 -3.75 -8.52
CA GLU A 21 -3.34 -4.68 -8.80
C GLU A 21 -3.18 -4.91 -10.31
N GLY A 22 -1.97 -4.70 -10.83
CA GLY A 22 -1.68 -4.85 -12.27
C GLY A 22 -2.12 -3.70 -13.16
N ALA A 23 -2.59 -2.57 -12.59
CA ALA A 23 -2.84 -1.36 -13.37
C ALA A 23 -1.56 -0.89 -14.08
N PRO A 24 -1.65 -0.43 -15.34
CA PRO A 24 -0.51 0.12 -16.04
C PRO A 24 -0.02 1.39 -15.32
N VAL A 25 1.29 1.59 -15.32
CA VAL A 25 1.91 2.82 -14.82
C VAL A 25 1.41 4.00 -15.65
N HIS A 26 1.01 5.08 -14.98
CA HIS A 26 0.52 6.28 -15.67
C HIS A 26 1.63 6.86 -16.56
N PRO A 27 1.36 7.26 -17.81
CA PRO A 27 2.41 7.65 -18.78
C PRO A 27 3.23 8.87 -18.36
N LEU A 28 2.70 9.70 -17.46
CA LEU A 28 3.43 10.86 -16.91
C LEU A 28 4.42 10.48 -15.78
N ILE A 29 4.37 9.25 -15.28
CA ILE A 29 5.28 8.77 -14.23
C ILE A 29 6.57 8.32 -14.92
N ASP A 30 7.67 8.99 -14.61
CA ASP A 30 9.01 8.62 -15.07
C ASP A 30 9.79 7.97 -13.93
N LEU A 31 9.73 6.64 -13.88
CA LEU A 31 10.38 5.82 -12.86
C LEU A 31 11.91 5.87 -12.94
N SER A 32 12.50 6.34 -14.05
CA SER A 32 13.96 6.39 -14.19
C SER A 32 14.61 7.48 -13.34
N ARG A 33 13.83 8.49 -12.94
CA ARG A 33 14.27 9.59 -12.07
C ARG A 33 14.06 9.32 -10.59
N ASP A 34 13.22 8.35 -10.27
CA ASP A 34 12.92 8.00 -8.88
C ASP A 34 14.05 7.10 -8.33
N PRO A 35 14.75 7.50 -7.26
CA PRO A 35 15.75 6.66 -6.62
C PRO A 35 15.15 5.39 -5.97
N HIS A 36 13.84 5.41 -5.69
CA HIS A 36 13.11 4.33 -5.04
C HIS A 36 11.84 3.96 -5.84
N PRO A 37 12.00 3.52 -7.10
CA PRO A 37 10.86 3.27 -7.98
C PRO A 37 9.97 2.18 -7.38
N GLY A 38 8.67 2.45 -7.33
CA GLY A 38 7.69 1.51 -6.78
C GLY A 38 7.60 1.49 -5.25
N ARG A 39 8.40 2.29 -4.54
CA ARG A 39 8.28 2.46 -3.09
C ARG A 39 7.56 3.77 -2.78
N ALA A 40 6.38 3.68 -2.18
CA ALA A 40 5.69 4.89 -1.72
C ALA A 40 6.47 5.57 -0.59
N ASP A 41 6.56 6.90 -0.61
CA ASP A 41 7.23 7.70 0.44
C ASP A 41 6.64 7.49 1.84
N HIS A 42 5.37 7.06 1.90
CA HIS A 42 4.64 6.76 3.13
C HIS A 42 4.53 5.26 3.42
N ALA A 43 5.21 4.40 2.65
CA ALA A 43 5.28 2.98 2.99
C ALA A 43 5.90 2.85 4.38
N LYS A 44 5.31 1.97 5.20
CA LYS A 44 5.97 1.59 6.46
C LYS A 44 7.36 1.03 6.11
N PRO A 45 8.38 1.28 6.94
CA PRO A 45 9.63 0.54 6.80
C PRO A 45 9.30 -0.96 6.88
N GLU A 46 9.87 -1.74 5.99
CA GLU A 46 9.78 -3.19 6.10
C GLU A 46 10.59 -3.59 7.33
N GLU A 47 10.03 -4.46 8.18
CA GLU A 47 10.77 -5.07 9.29
C GLU A 47 11.88 -5.95 8.68
N GLU A 48 13.14 -5.62 8.96
CA GLU A 48 14.32 -6.44 8.62
C GLU A 48 14.42 -7.67 9.53
#